data_AF-A0A942DLX0-F1
#
_entry.id   AF-A0A942DLX0-F1
#
_cell.length_a   1.000
_cell.length_b   1.000
_cell.length_c   1.000
_cell.angle_alpha   90.00
_cell.angle_beta   90.00
_cell.angle_gamma   90.00
#
_symmetry.space_group_name_H-M   'P 1'
#
loop_
_entity.id
_entity.type
_entity.pdbx_description
1 polymer ?
#
loop_
_entity_poly.entity_id
_entity_poly.type
_entity_poly.pdbx_seq_one_letter_code
_entity_poly.pdbx_strand_id
1 'polypeptide(L)' 'MKKYLIFASIGFELVGIMVASIYLGQTIDKTYQTKGLALIALMFIGLASWLTHVILLLRRFQKDEPEDKE' A
#
# COMPACT_ATOMS: atom_id res chain seq x y z
N MET A 1 -8.23 -14.35 -13.13
CA MET A 1 -7.45 -13.13 -13.52
C MET A 1 -6.00 -13.53 -13.75
N LYS A 2 -5.29 -12.95 -14.74
CA LYS A 2 -3.89 -13.31 -15.01
C LYS A 2 -3.02 -12.88 -13.81
N LYS A 3 -2.30 -13.83 -13.18
CA LYS A 3 -1.48 -13.62 -11.96
C LYS A 3 -0.51 -12.42 -12.07
N TYR A 4 0.01 -12.17 -13.27
CA TYR A 4 0.87 -11.01 -13.58
C TYR A 4 0.20 -9.65 -13.36
N LEU A 5 -1.11 -9.54 -13.61
CA LEU A 5 -1.85 -8.29 -13.47
C LEU A 5 -2.03 -7.92 -11.99
N ILE A 6 -2.22 -8.93 -11.13
CA ILE A 6 -2.29 -8.77 -9.66
C ILE A 6 -0.94 -8.34 -9.10
N PHE A 7 0.15 -8.96 -9.56
CA PHE A 7 1.49 -8.58 -9.14
C PHE A 7 1.84 -7.14 -9.56
N ALA A 8 1.50 -6.77 -10.80
CA ALA A 8 1.67 -5.40 -11.30
C ALA A 8 0.84 -4.39 -10.50
N SER A 9 -0.41 -4.71 -10.16
CA SER A 9 -1.25 -3.81 -9.35
C SER A 9 -0.70 -3.59 -7.94
N ILE A 10 -0.21 -4.65 -7.28
CA ILE A 10 0.40 -4.57 -5.93
C ILE A 10 1.63 -3.63 -5.94
N GLY A 11 2.48 -3.74 -6.97
CA GLY A 11 3.63 -2.84 -7.14
C GLY A 11 3.21 -1.39 -7.42
N PHE A 12 2.16 -1.20 -8.23
CA PHE A 12 1.67 0.14 -8.57
C PHE A 12 1.06 0.87 -7.37
N GLU A 13 0.41 0.15 -6.46
CA GLU A 13 -0.07 0.70 -5.20
C GLU A 13 1.05 1.29 -4.34
N LEU A 14 2.20 0.60 -4.28
CA LEU A 14 3.38 1.04 -3.54
C LEU A 14 3.92 2.36 -4.10
N VAL A 15 3.97 2.48 -5.43
CA VAL A 15 4.33 3.74 -6.12
C VAL A 15 3.32 4.84 -5.82
N GLY A 16 2.02 4.51 -5.88
CA GLY A 16 0.94 5.45 -5.54
C GLY A 16 1.07 6.00 -4.11
N ILE A 17 1.36 5.14 -3.14
CA ILE A 17 1.58 5.53 -1.75
C ILE A 17 2.80 6.42 -1.61
N MET A 18 3.91 6.12 -2.28
CA MET A 18 5.09 6.98 -2.25
C MET A 18 4.77 8.38 -2.78
N VAL A 19 4.12 8.48 -3.94
CA VAL A 19 3.73 9.78 -4.53
C VAL A 19 2.76 10.52 -3.62
N ALA A 20 1.74 9.83 -3.09
CA ALA A 20 0.75 10.42 -2.18
C ALA A 20 1.40 10.92 -0.89
N SER A 21 2.27 10.12 -0.25
CA SER A 21 2.97 10.49 0.98
C SER A 21 3.95 11.63 0.78
N ILE A 22 4.62 11.71 -0.38
CA ILE A 22 5.47 12.85 -0.72
C ILE A 22 4.63 14.12 -0.86
N TYR A 23 3.56 14.07 -1.65
CA TYR A 23 2.70 15.23 -1.90
C TYR A 23 2.02 15.73 -0.62
N LEU A 24 1.40 14.82 0.14
CA LEU A 24 0.73 15.15 1.40
C LEU A 24 1.74 15.54 2.49
N GLY A 25 2.86 14.81 2.59
CA GLY A 25 3.92 15.11 3.54
C GLY A 25 4.49 16.50 3.35
N GLN A 26 4.82 16.89 2.12
CA GLN A 26 5.29 18.25 1.81
C GLN A 26 4.22 19.31 2.06
N THR A 27 2.96 19.02 1.76
CA THR A 27 1.86 19.97 2.00
C THR A 27 1.65 20.23 3.49
N ILE A 28 1.67 19.17 4.31
CA ILE A 28 1.57 19.27 5.77
C ILE A 28 2.81 19.95 6.34
N ASP A 29 3.99 19.61 5.82
CA ASP A 29 5.25 20.20 6.30
C ASP A 29 5.31 21.71 6.04
N LYS A 30 4.77 22.19 4.92
CA LYS A 30 4.63 23.63 4.64
C LYS A 30 3.74 24.37 5.64
N THR A 31 2.67 23.73 6.12
CA THR A 31 1.70 24.34 7.03
C THR A 31 2.16 24.27 8.48
N TYR A 32 2.74 23.14 8.90
CA TYR A 32 3.04 22.85 10.31
C TYR A 32 4.54 22.86 10.63
N GLN A 33 5.42 23.11 9.66
CA GLN A 33 6.88 23.11 9.81
C GLN A 33 7.43 21.88 10.55
N THR A 34 6.90 20.70 10.21
CA THR A 34 7.21 19.43 10.87
C THR A 34 8.63 18.90 10.59
N LYS A 35 9.41 19.61 9.76
CA LYS A 35 10.78 19.26 9.33
C LYS A 35 10.86 17.83 8.76
N GLY A 36 9.85 17.43 7.98
CA GLY A 36 9.78 16.11 7.35
C GLY A 36 9.27 14.97 8.24
N LEU A 37 8.95 15.21 9.51
CA LEU A 37 8.33 14.19 10.38
C LEU A 37 6.96 13.73 9.84
N ALA A 38 6.17 14.64 9.28
CA ALA A 38 4.88 14.30 8.66
C ALA A 38 5.04 13.33 7.48
N LEU A 39 6.08 13.52 6.67
CA LEU A 39 6.39 12.63 5.55
C LEU A 39 6.77 11.23 6.04
N ILE A 40 7.63 11.14 7.05
CA ILE A 40 8.03 9.86 7.65
C ILE A 40 6.81 9.13 8.23
N ALA A 41 5.99 9.84 9.00
CA ALA A 41 4.77 9.27 9.58
C ALA A 41 3.80 8.76 8.51
N LEU A 42 3.57 9.55 7.45
CA LEU A 42 2.71 9.15 6.33
C LEU A 42 3.27 7.94 5.56
N MET A 43 4.59 7.85 5.38
CA MET A 43 5.20 6.68 4.76
C MET A 43 5.00 5.43 5.62
N PHE A 44 5.21 5.50 6.94
CA PHE A 44 4.98 4.35 7.83
C PHE A 44 3.51 3.93 7.88
N ILE A 45 2.59 4.89 7.97
CA ILE A 45 1.14 4.61 7.97
C ILE A 45 0.73 4.02 6.61
N GLY A 46 1.20 4.59 5.51
CA GLY A 46 0.93 4.11 4.16
C GLY A 46 1.44 2.68 3.95
N LEU A 47 2.66 2.39 4.40
CA LEU A 47 3.25 1.06 4.31
C LEU A 47 2.49 0.03 5.16
N ALA A 48 2.10 0.38 6.38
CA ALA A 48 1.31 -0.50 7.25
C ALA A 48 -0.09 -0.77 6.69
N SER A 49 -0.75 0.27 6.15
CA SER A 49 -2.04 0.14 5.48
C SER A 49 -1.94 -0.77 4.25
N TRP A 50 -0.90 -0.59 3.44
CA TRP A 50 -0.64 -1.41 2.26
C TRP A 50 -0.35 -2.87 2.60
N LEU A 51 0.52 -3.14 3.59
CA LEU A 51 0.77 -4.51 4.06
C LEU A 51 -0.52 -5.20 4.51
N THR A 52 -1.38 -4.48 5.23
CA THR A 52 -2.69 -5.00 5.64
C THR A 52 -3.56 -5.33 4.42
N HIS A 53 -3.59 -4.45 3.43
CA HIS A 53 -4.34 -4.68 2.19
C HIS A 53 -3.82 -5.90 1.42
N VAL A 54 -2.50 -6.02 1.26
CA VAL A 54 -1.85 -7.16 0.59
C VAL A 54 -2.15 -8.48 1.30
N ILE A 55 -2.08 -8.52 2.63
CA ILE A 55 -2.41 -9.73 3.41
C ILE A 55 -3.88 -10.11 3.23
N LEU A 56 -4.81 -9.14 3.24
CA LEU A 56 -6.23 -9.39 3.02
C LEU A 56 -6.49 -9.92 1.60
N LEU A 57 -5.83 -9.34 0.60
CA LEU A 57 -5.94 -9.76 -0.79
C LEU A 57 -5.41 -11.18 -0.98
N LEU A 58 -4.25 -11.51 -0.40
CA LEU A 58 -3.68 -12.86 -0.43
C LEU A 58 -4.61 -13.89 0.23
N ARG A 59 -5.15 -13.56 1.42
CA ARG A 59 -6.11 -14.43 2.11
C ARG A 59 -7.37 -14.68 1.29
N ARG A 60 -7.83 -13.68 0.54
CA ARG A 60 -8.99 -13.82 -0.35
C ARG A 60 -8.68 -14.74 -1.52
N PHE A 61 -7.51 -14.58 -2.17
CA PHE A 61 -7.09 -15.47 -3.25
C PHE A 61 -6.94 -16.92 -2.80
N GLN A 62 -6.40 -17.17 -1.60
CA GLN A 62 -6.29 -18.52 -1.04
C GLN A 62 -7.65 -19.15 -0.70
N LYS A 63 -8.66 -18.34 -0.36
CA LYS A 63 -10.03 -18.81 -0.10
C LYS A 63 -10.81 -19.12 -1.37
N ASP A 64 -10.49 -18.43 -2.46
CA ASP A 64 -11.16 -18.55 -3.76
C ASP A 64 -10.56 -19.68 -4.62
N GLU A 65 -9.39 -20.24 -4.26
CA GLU A 65 -8.92 -21.52 -4.79
C GLU A 65 -9.68 -22.65 -4.07
N PRO A 66 -10.63 -23.35 -4.72
CA PRO A 66 -11.28 -24.50 -4.10
C PRO A 66 -10.19 -25.51 -3.74
N GLU A 67 -10.22 -26.03 -2.51
CA GLU A 67 -9.59 -27.31 -2.20
C GLU A 67 -10.15 -28.32 -3.22
N ASP A 68 -9.35 -28.64 -4.24
CA ASP A 68 -9.49 -29.91 -4.94
C ASP A 68 -9.22 -30.97 -3.86
N LYS A 69 -10.31 -31.39 -3.21
CA LYS A 69 -10.34 -32.59 -2.38
C LYS A 69 -10.15 -33.77 -3.32
N GLU A 70 -8.91 -34.21 -3.49
CA GLU A 70 -8.61 -35.59 -3.85
C GLU A 70 -8.89 -36.53 -2.67
#